data_AF-A0A2J6WVL4-F1
#
_entry.id   AF-A0A2J6WVL4-F1
#
_cell.length_a   1.000
_cell.length_b   1.000
_cell.length_c   1.000
_cell.angle_alpha   90.00
_cell.angle_beta   90.00
_cell.angle_gamma   90.00
#
_symmetry.space_group_name_H-M   'P 1'
#
loop_
_entity.id
_entity.type
_entity.pdbx_description
1 polymer ?
#
loop_
_entity_poly.entity_id
_entity_poly.type
_entity_poly.pdbx_seq_one_letter_code
_entity_poly.pdbx_strand_id
1 'polypeptide(L)'
;GDWRIDLLGVARYGVPWFYLLAQADFSSPDLRASIWRRQPDLDLDDPAIQQMLRRSVKVSVAAIDELRLALAAARRVLPEVRTPVLIVHGRDDNTADPASASAIAARIGGVSCEVVYYPATGHQLLLTGPYRQTIFHRIGRFLSR
;
A
#
# COMPACT_ATOMS: atom_id res chain seq x y z
N GLY A 1 5.19 8.19 -22.21
CA GLY A 1 5.82 7.46 -21.10
C GLY A 1 6.60 8.47 -20.30
N ASP A 2 6.46 8.46 -18.98
CA ASP A 2 7.16 9.39 -18.10
C ASP A 2 8.60 8.90 -17.87
N TRP A 3 9.59 9.71 -18.24
CA TRP A 3 11.03 9.40 -18.20
C TRP A 3 11.54 9.01 -16.81
N ARG A 4 10.79 9.37 -15.76
CA ARG A 4 11.05 8.99 -14.37
C ARG A 4 10.89 7.48 -14.10
N ILE A 5 10.16 6.77 -14.96
CA ILE A 5 9.85 5.34 -14.80
C ILE A 5 11.01 4.44 -15.25
N ASP A 6 11.82 4.87 -16.23
CA ASP A 6 12.95 4.09 -16.74
C ASP A 6 14.20 4.19 -15.84
N LEU A 7 14.35 5.28 -15.09
CA LEU A 7 15.49 5.48 -14.18
C LEU A 7 15.53 4.46 -13.03
N LEU A 8 14.37 3.96 -12.57
CA LEU A 8 14.31 2.96 -11.49
C LEU A 8 14.89 1.60 -11.92
N GLY A 9 14.69 1.20 -13.18
CA GLY A 9 15.21 -0.06 -13.71
C GLY A 9 16.74 -0.11 -13.79
N VAL A 10 17.39 1.06 -13.88
CA VAL A 10 18.86 1.20 -13.81
C VAL A 10 19.32 1.41 -12.36
N ALA A 11 18.59 2.18 -11.56
CA ALA A 11 18.94 2.50 -10.18
C ALA A 11 19.14 1.26 -9.30
N ARG A 12 18.42 0.15 -9.57
CA ARG A 12 18.57 -1.13 -8.84
C ARG A 12 20.00 -1.68 -8.84
N TYR A 13 20.83 -1.33 -9.83
CA TYR A 13 22.19 -1.82 -9.97
C TYR A 13 23.24 -0.94 -9.26
N GLY A 14 22.92 0.32 -9.00
CA GLY A 14 23.83 1.28 -8.34
C GLY A 14 23.47 1.58 -6.88
N VAL A 15 22.20 1.44 -6.50
CA VAL A 15 21.70 1.75 -5.15
C VAL A 15 20.83 0.59 -4.67
N PRO A 16 21.35 -0.35 -3.87
CA PRO A 16 20.59 -1.53 -3.45
C PRO A 16 19.47 -1.20 -2.44
N TRP A 17 19.61 -0.10 -1.69
CA TRP A 17 18.75 0.24 -0.57
C TRP A 17 18.18 1.66 -0.69
N PHE A 18 16.87 1.78 -0.53
CA PHE A 18 16.20 3.05 -0.32
C PHE A 18 15.86 3.21 1.17
N TYR A 19 16.42 4.25 1.79
CA TYR A 19 16.29 4.50 3.23
C TYR A 19 15.11 5.43 3.49
N LEU A 20 13.99 4.86 3.95
CA LEU A 20 12.70 5.56 4.09
C LEU A 20 12.78 6.74 5.08
N LEU A 21 13.59 6.59 6.13
CA LEU A 21 13.68 7.57 7.21
C LEU A 21 14.95 8.41 7.18
N ALA A 22 15.80 8.31 6.15
CA ALA A 22 17.11 8.98 6.13
C ALA A 22 17.03 10.50 6.41
N GLN A 23 16.00 11.15 5.89
CA GLN A 23 15.73 12.59 6.05
C GLN A 23 14.48 12.87 6.89
N ALA A 24 14.04 11.90 7.69
CA ALA A 24 12.83 12.06 8.48
C ALA A 24 13.01 13.09 9.60
N ASP A 25 11.95 13.89 9.78
CA ASP A 25 11.79 14.78 10.92
C ASP A 25 11.07 14.04 12.05
N PHE A 26 11.84 13.57 13.04
CA PHE A 26 11.31 12.83 14.21
C PHE A 26 10.53 13.71 15.20
N SER A 27 10.50 15.03 14.99
CA SER A 27 9.62 15.94 15.73
C SER A 27 8.20 15.99 15.15
N SER A 28 7.99 15.51 13.91
CA SER A 28 6.68 15.47 13.27
C SER A 28 5.69 14.60 14.05
N PRO A 29 4.54 15.16 14.50
CA PRO A 29 3.53 14.40 15.23
C PRO A 29 3.01 13.17 14.46
N ASP A 30 2.86 13.30 13.13
CA ASP A 30 2.35 12.22 12.28
C ASP A 30 3.32 11.06 12.13
N LEU A 31 4.62 11.36 12.03
CA LEU A 31 5.67 10.34 11.98
C LEU A 31 5.75 9.62 13.32
N ARG A 32 5.74 10.37 14.44
CA ARG A 32 5.77 9.80 15.80
C ARG A 32 4.59 8.86 16.03
N ALA A 33 3.38 9.30 15.71
CA ALA A 33 2.18 8.46 15.78
C ALA A 33 2.29 7.19 14.93
N SER A 34 2.93 7.28 13.76
CA SER A 34 3.12 6.15 12.85
C SER A 34 4.18 5.15 13.33
N ILE A 35 5.23 5.60 14.01
CA ILE A 35 6.23 4.72 14.61
C ILE A 35 5.69 4.08 15.88
N TRP A 36 5.04 4.84 16.76
CA TRP A 36 4.42 4.32 17.99
C TRP A 36 3.35 3.27 17.74
N ARG A 37 2.56 3.38 16.67
CA ARG A 37 1.61 2.32 16.27
C ARG A 37 2.30 0.97 16.00
N ARG A 38 3.58 0.98 15.61
CA ARG A 38 4.34 -0.22 15.26
C ARG A 38 5.23 -0.68 16.42
N GLN A 39 5.81 0.25 17.16
CA GLN A 39 6.66 0.02 18.32
C GLN A 39 6.25 0.99 19.43
N PRO A 40 5.25 0.62 20.25
CA PRO A 40 4.98 1.34 21.48
C PRO A 40 6.24 1.25 22.36
N ASP A 41 6.54 2.31 23.10
CA ASP A 41 7.69 2.43 24.02
C ASP A 41 9.04 2.80 23.39
N LEU A 42 9.12 3.04 22.08
CA LEU A 42 10.34 3.56 21.46
C LEU A 42 10.53 5.06 21.79
N ASP A 43 11.62 5.40 22.46
CA ASP A 43 12.02 6.78 22.72
C ASP A 43 12.56 7.43 21.44
N LEU A 44 11.74 8.26 20.81
CA LEU A 44 12.08 8.97 19.58
C LEU A 44 12.86 10.26 19.82
N ASP A 45 13.03 10.67 21.08
CA ASP A 45 13.81 11.85 21.45
C ASP A 45 15.29 11.50 21.70
N ASP A 46 15.62 10.22 21.88
CA ASP A 46 16.99 9.71 21.89
C ASP A 46 17.66 9.83 20.51
N PRO A 47 18.73 10.64 20.36
CA PRO A 47 19.46 10.79 19.11
C PRO A 47 20.04 9.49 18.54
N ALA A 48 20.41 8.54 19.41
CA ALA A 48 20.94 7.25 18.98
C ALA A 48 19.85 6.39 18.32
N ILE A 49 18.64 6.39 18.88
CA ILE A 49 17.46 5.73 18.29
C ILE A 49 17.11 6.37 16.94
N GLN A 50 17.09 7.69 16.85
CA GLN A 50 16.85 8.37 15.57
C GLN A 50 17.89 7.99 14.52
N GLN A 51 19.18 7.99 14.87
CA GLN A 51 20.25 7.62 13.94
C GLN A 51 20.16 6.15 13.52
N MET A 52 19.80 5.25 14.42
CA MET A 52 19.52 3.85 14.11
C MET A 52 18.39 3.75 13.08
N LEU A 53 17.23 4.36 13.35
CA LEU A 53 16.07 4.32 12.45
C LEU A 53 16.37 4.86 11.05
N ARG A 54 17.14 5.96 10.94
CA ARG A 54 17.59 6.52 9.66
C ARG A 54 18.38 5.51 8.82
N ARG A 55 19.13 4.61 9.47
CA ARG A 55 20.03 3.64 8.81
C ARG A 55 19.43 2.24 8.68
N SER A 56 18.46 1.87 9.50
CA SER A 56 17.90 0.52 9.53
C SER A 56 16.60 0.39 8.72
N VAL A 57 15.79 1.45 8.65
CA VAL A 57 14.52 1.42 7.93
C VAL A 57 14.77 1.65 6.44
N LYS A 58 15.03 0.54 5.76
CA LYS A 58 15.36 0.50 4.34
C LYS A 58 14.52 -0.54 3.60
N VAL A 59 14.28 -0.29 2.33
CA VAL A 59 13.62 -1.21 1.40
C VAL A 59 14.53 -1.44 0.20
N SER A 60 14.47 -2.64 -0.37
CA SER A 60 15.27 -2.99 -1.54
C SER A 60 14.75 -2.23 -2.76
N VAL A 61 15.64 -1.53 -3.48
CA VAL A 61 15.27 -0.83 -4.73
C VAL A 61 14.83 -1.82 -5.79
N ALA A 62 15.50 -2.98 -5.85
CA ALA A 62 15.08 -4.07 -6.74
C ALA A 62 13.66 -4.55 -6.43
N ALA A 63 13.32 -4.71 -5.15
CA ALA A 63 11.96 -5.12 -4.75
C ALA A 63 10.90 -4.07 -5.14
N ILE A 64 11.22 -2.78 -5.05
CA ILE A 64 10.32 -1.71 -5.51
C ILE A 64 10.11 -1.79 -7.02
N ASP A 65 11.17 -2.01 -7.81
CA ASP A 65 11.05 -2.14 -9.25
C ASP A 65 10.26 -3.40 -9.67
N GLU A 66 10.49 -4.54 -9.01
CA GLU A 66 9.70 -5.75 -9.25
C GLU A 66 8.22 -5.54 -8.92
N LEU A 67 7.89 -4.85 -7.82
CA LEU A 67 6.50 -4.49 -7.51
C LEU A 67 5.89 -3.60 -8.61
N ARG A 68 6.64 -2.60 -9.10
CA ARG A 68 6.20 -1.73 -10.20
C ARG A 68 5.93 -2.54 -11.48
N LEU A 69 6.83 -3.44 -11.84
CA LEU A 69 6.70 -4.32 -13.02
C LEU A 69 5.49 -5.25 -12.88
N ALA A 70 5.32 -5.87 -11.70
CA ALA A 70 4.17 -6.73 -11.41
C ALA A 70 2.84 -5.97 -11.51
N LEU A 71 2.76 -4.76 -10.95
CA LEU A 71 1.57 -3.91 -11.05
C LEU A 71 1.27 -3.51 -12.51
N ALA A 72 2.31 -3.20 -13.30
CA ALA A 72 2.16 -2.88 -14.72
C ALA A 72 1.66 -4.09 -15.52
N ALA A 73 2.21 -5.29 -15.26
CA ALA A 73 1.77 -6.52 -15.89
C ALA A 73 0.31 -6.85 -15.51
N ALA A 74 -0.03 -6.81 -14.22
CA ALA A 74 -1.39 -7.03 -13.73
C ALA A 74 -2.41 -6.09 -14.41
N ARG A 75 -2.10 -4.78 -14.51
CA ARG A 75 -2.97 -3.79 -15.18
C ARG A 75 -3.24 -4.12 -16.64
N ARG A 76 -2.29 -4.73 -17.35
CA ARG A 76 -2.45 -5.10 -18.77
C ARG A 76 -3.44 -6.24 -18.94
N VAL A 77 -3.46 -7.19 -18.01
CA VAL A 77 -4.31 -8.40 -18.08
C VAL A 77 -5.65 -8.26 -17.36
N LEU A 78 -5.93 -7.14 -16.68
CA LEU A 78 -7.26 -6.88 -16.08
C LEU A 78 -8.45 -7.11 -17.04
N PRO A 79 -8.39 -6.75 -18.34
CA PRO A 79 -9.46 -7.04 -19.29
C PRO A 79 -9.73 -8.54 -19.52
N GLU A 80 -8.80 -9.41 -19.15
CA GLU A 80 -8.94 -10.86 -19.28
C GLU A 80 -9.70 -11.48 -18.10
N VAL A 81 -9.89 -10.75 -16.99
CA VAL A 81 -10.66 -11.22 -15.84
C VAL A 81 -12.14 -11.34 -16.22
N ARG A 82 -12.66 -12.56 -16.32
CA ARG A 82 -14.07 -12.83 -16.69
C ARG A 82 -14.98 -13.27 -15.54
N THR A 83 -14.42 -13.56 -14.37
CA THR A 83 -15.18 -13.99 -13.19
C THR A 83 -15.84 -12.80 -12.49
N PRO A 84 -16.88 -13.01 -11.67
CA PRO A 84 -17.36 -11.98 -10.76
C PRO A 84 -16.23 -11.44 -9.87
N VAL A 85 -16.20 -10.12 -9.64
CA VAL A 85 -15.18 -9.46 -8.81
C VAL A 85 -15.84 -8.61 -7.73
N LEU A 86 -15.33 -8.71 -6.51
CA LEU A 86 -15.57 -7.76 -5.42
C LEU A 86 -14.26 -7.05 -5.08
N ILE A 87 -14.24 -5.73 -5.24
CA ILE A 87 -13.15 -4.87 -4.81
C ILE A 87 -13.56 -4.19 -3.50
N VAL A 88 -12.72 -4.33 -2.47
CA VAL A 88 -12.92 -3.70 -1.17
C VAL A 88 -11.74 -2.76 -0.89
N HIS A 89 -12.02 -1.51 -0.53
CA HIS A 89 -10.99 -0.52 -0.27
C HIS A 89 -11.33 0.39 0.92
N GLY A 90 -10.32 0.85 1.65
CA GLY A 90 -10.49 1.82 2.73
C GLY A 90 -10.46 3.26 2.22
N ARG A 91 -11.39 4.13 2.62
CA ARG A 91 -11.41 5.54 2.16
C ARG A 91 -10.19 6.34 2.63
N ASP A 92 -9.58 5.94 3.74
CA ASP A 92 -8.48 6.65 4.38
C ASP A 92 -7.15 5.89 4.17
N ASP A 93 -7.05 5.12 3.08
CA ASP A 93 -5.83 4.39 2.72
C ASP A 93 -4.75 5.36 2.21
N ASN A 94 -3.73 5.59 3.03
CA ASN A 94 -2.56 6.41 2.70
C ASN A 94 -1.39 5.61 2.10
N THR A 95 -1.58 4.32 1.82
CA THR A 95 -0.57 3.43 1.19
C THR A 95 -0.95 3.09 -0.24
N ALA A 96 -2.19 2.69 -0.49
CA ALA A 96 -2.75 2.47 -1.81
C ALA A 96 -3.88 3.48 -2.07
N ASP A 97 -3.70 4.33 -3.08
CA ASP A 97 -4.67 5.37 -3.44
C ASP A 97 -6.08 4.77 -3.64
N PRO A 98 -7.11 5.23 -2.89
CA PRO A 98 -8.48 4.78 -3.05
C PRO A 98 -9.03 4.86 -4.48
N ALA A 99 -8.55 5.79 -5.31
CA ALA A 99 -8.92 5.87 -6.73
C ALA A 99 -8.49 4.64 -7.53
N SER A 100 -7.54 3.85 -7.03
CA SER A 100 -7.10 2.60 -7.67
C SER A 100 -8.24 1.58 -7.77
N ALA A 101 -9.15 1.53 -6.78
CA ALA A 101 -10.25 0.56 -6.79
C ALA A 101 -11.22 0.81 -7.95
N SER A 102 -11.61 2.06 -8.21
CA SER A 102 -12.44 2.39 -9.39
C SER A 102 -11.66 2.23 -10.71
N ALA A 103 -10.36 2.55 -10.73
CA ALA A 103 -9.52 2.36 -11.91
C ALA A 103 -9.36 0.87 -12.28
N ILE A 104 -9.29 -0.03 -11.29
CA ILE A 104 -9.27 -1.48 -11.52
C ILE A 104 -10.63 -1.94 -12.04
N ALA A 105 -11.73 -1.53 -11.38
CA ALA A 105 -13.09 -1.88 -11.81
C ALA A 105 -13.37 -1.50 -13.26
N ALA A 106 -12.94 -0.30 -13.68
CA ALA A 106 -13.13 0.19 -15.05
C ALA A 106 -12.36 -0.61 -16.13
N ARG A 107 -11.39 -1.45 -15.73
CA ARG A 107 -10.56 -2.24 -16.65
C ARG A 107 -10.88 -3.73 -16.64
N ILE A 108 -11.69 -4.21 -15.70
CA ILE A 108 -12.10 -5.62 -15.62
C ILE A 108 -13.01 -5.96 -16.80
N GLY A 109 -12.74 -7.07 -17.50
CA GLY A 109 -13.52 -7.52 -18.65
C GLY A 109 -14.72 -8.42 -18.33
N GLY A 110 -14.97 -8.67 -17.05
CA GLY A 110 -16.05 -9.50 -16.53
C GLY A 110 -17.38 -8.77 -16.48
N VAL A 111 -18.46 -9.53 -16.37
CA VAL A 111 -19.84 -8.99 -16.43
C VAL A 111 -20.31 -8.33 -15.13
N SER A 112 -19.67 -8.63 -13.99
CA SER A 112 -20.04 -8.08 -12.68
C SER A 112 -18.80 -7.72 -11.86
N CYS A 113 -18.64 -6.43 -11.57
CA CYS A 113 -17.63 -5.91 -10.67
C CYS A 113 -18.29 -5.00 -9.64
N GLU A 114 -18.25 -5.40 -8.36
CA GLU A 114 -18.75 -4.61 -7.24
C GLU A 114 -17.57 -3.90 -6.56
N VAL A 115 -17.68 -2.59 -6.32
CA VAL A 115 -16.68 -1.82 -5.57
C VAL A 115 -17.32 -1.31 -4.29
N VAL A 116 -16.70 -1.59 -3.15
CA VAL A 116 -17.16 -1.15 -1.84
C VAL A 116 -16.03 -0.41 -1.13
N TYR A 117 -16.36 0.79 -0.65
CA TYR A 117 -15.46 1.60 0.15
C TYR A 117 -15.93 1.64 1.60
N TYR A 118 -15.00 1.49 2.53
CA TYR A 118 -15.28 1.64 3.96
C TYR A 118 -14.66 2.95 4.49
N PRO A 119 -15.46 3.84 5.12
CA PRO A 119 -14.93 5.04 5.77
C PRO A 119 -14.11 4.67 7.02
N ALA A 120 -13.33 5.61 7.57
CA ALA A 120 -12.55 5.40 8.80
C ALA A 120 -11.66 4.14 8.75
N THR A 121 -11.22 3.76 7.55
CA THR A 121 -10.53 2.50 7.27
C THR A 121 -9.36 2.77 6.34
N GLY A 122 -8.15 2.41 6.78
CA GLY A 122 -6.92 2.55 6.01
C GLY A 122 -6.48 1.24 5.34
N HIS A 123 -5.19 1.18 4.98
CA HIS A 123 -4.61 0.08 4.21
C HIS A 123 -4.81 -1.31 4.82
N GLN A 124 -4.72 -1.42 6.15
CA GLN A 124 -4.82 -2.68 6.87
C GLN A 124 -6.27 -3.00 7.27
N LEU A 125 -7.21 -2.90 6.32
CA LEU A 125 -8.66 -3.01 6.54
C LEU A 125 -9.15 -4.33 7.17
N LEU A 126 -8.37 -5.41 7.03
CA LEU A 126 -8.71 -6.72 7.60
C LEU A 126 -8.15 -6.92 9.02
N LEU A 127 -7.27 -6.02 9.47
CA LEU A 127 -6.58 -6.10 10.76
C LEU A 127 -7.04 -5.00 11.71
N THR A 128 -7.30 -3.82 11.17
CA THR A 128 -7.57 -2.58 11.93
C THR A 128 -8.83 -1.91 11.42
N GLY A 129 -9.44 -1.08 12.27
CA GLY A 129 -10.61 -0.27 11.92
C GLY A 129 -11.95 -0.89 12.33
N PRO A 130 -13.02 -0.07 12.31
CA PRO A 130 -14.31 -0.45 12.90
C PRO A 130 -15.11 -1.43 12.03
N TYR A 131 -14.80 -1.56 10.73
CA TYR A 131 -15.60 -2.32 9.76
C TYR A 131 -15.09 -3.73 9.49
N ARG A 132 -14.08 -4.21 10.22
CA ARG A 132 -13.46 -5.53 9.98
C ARG A 132 -14.48 -6.67 9.85
N GLN A 133 -15.41 -6.79 10.80
CA GLN A 133 -16.42 -7.85 10.77
C GLN A 133 -17.41 -7.69 9.61
N THR A 134 -17.80 -6.45 9.31
CA THR A 134 -18.66 -6.14 8.16
C THR A 134 -17.99 -6.51 6.84
N ILE A 135 -16.69 -6.27 6.70
CA ILE A 135 -15.90 -6.64 5.53
C ILE A 135 -15.88 -8.16 5.36
N PHE A 136 -15.60 -8.93 6.44
CA PHE A 136 -15.64 -10.40 6.38
C PHE A 136 -17.03 -10.92 5.99
N HIS A 137 -18.09 -10.39 6.57
CA HIS A 137 -19.46 -10.77 6.22
C HIS A 137 -19.79 -10.46 4.74
N ARG A 138 -19.33 -9.31 4.24
CA ARG A 138 -19.49 -8.91 2.84
C ARG A 138 -18.77 -9.85 1.88
N ILE A 139 -17.54 -10.27 2.22
CA ILE A 139 -16.78 -11.27 1.45
C ILE A 139 -17.53 -12.61 1.46
N GLY A 140 -17.98 -13.08 2.63
CA GLY A 140 -18.74 -14.33 2.74
C GLY A 140 -20.00 -14.33 1.88
N ARG A 141 -20.79 -13.25 1.94
CA ARG A 141 -21.98 -13.09 1.09
C ARG A 141 -21.66 -13.09 -0.40
N PHE A 142 -20.53 -12.51 -0.80
CA PHE A 142 -20.12 -12.48 -2.20
C PHE A 142 -19.76 -13.89 -2.70
N LEU A 143 -19.09 -14.69 -1.87
CA LEU A 143 -18.68 -16.06 -2.20
C LEU A 143 -19.84 -17.06 -2.23
N SER A 144 -20.93 -16.80 -1.49
CA SER A 144 -22.12 -17.66 -1.45
C SER A 144 -23.12 -17.42 -2.60
N ARG A 145 -22.78 -16.60 -3.58
CA ARG A 145 -23.59 -16.34 -4.78
C ARG A 145 -23.14 -17.22 -5.94
#